data_AF-A0A4Y7PIE7-F1
#
_entry.id   AF-A0A4Y7PIE7-F1
#
_cell.length_a   1.000
_cell.length_b   1.000
_cell.length_c   1.000
_cell.angle_alpha   90.00
_cell.angle_beta   90.00
_cell.angle_gamma   90.00
#
_symmetry.space_group_name_H-M   'P 1'
#
loop_
_entity.id
_entity.type
_entity.pdbx_description
1 polymer ?
#
loop_
_entity_poly.entity_id
_entity_poly.type
_entity_poly.pdbx_seq_one_letter_code
_entity_poly.pdbx_strand_id
1 'polypeptide(L)'
;MGIYLDRTTLPSWVAPAPANVGSTRAGKLSADQWRSLCTVNLVITLVRLWGGKPRNDRHYWLLQNFMDLVTAAKLGTMRSMTQARIDGFVLHLHRYLENMLELFPHIGVTPNQHLSFHVALLLHRFGPSHAWRCWSFERWNHVLQNINTNMKFGKMLPFPHKIHLPMQ
;
A
#
# COMPACT_ATOMS: atom_id res chain seq x y z
N MET A 1 -23.31 -9.22 8.64
CA MET A 1 -22.26 -10.19 8.25
C MET A 1 -21.01 -9.82 9.04
N GLY A 2 -20.90 -10.31 10.28
CA GLY A 2 -19.86 -9.90 11.21
C GLY A 2 -18.54 -10.60 10.87
N ILE A 3 -17.51 -9.81 10.57
CA ILE A 3 -16.14 -10.30 10.47
C ILE A 3 -15.77 -10.71 11.90
N TYR A 4 -15.44 -11.99 12.13
CA TYR A 4 -15.10 -12.57 13.45
C TYR A 4 -13.73 -12.07 13.96
N LEU A 5 -13.59 -10.75 14.10
CA LEU A 5 -12.40 -10.09 14.63
C LEU A 5 -12.23 -10.39 16.13
N ASP A 6 -13.31 -10.72 16.84
CA ASP A 6 -13.35 -11.04 18.27
C ASP A 6 -12.65 -12.35 18.64
N ARG A 7 -12.61 -13.34 17.73
CA ARG A 7 -12.04 -14.67 17.98
C ARG A 7 -10.63 -14.88 17.43
N THR A 8 -10.03 -13.85 16.85
CA THR A 8 -8.70 -13.96 16.23
C THR A 8 -7.64 -13.37 17.15
N THR A 9 -6.87 -14.21 17.83
CA THR A 9 -5.71 -13.78 18.62
C THR A 9 -4.55 -13.45 17.68
N LEU A 10 -4.19 -12.18 17.57
CA LEU A 10 -3.05 -11.72 16.78
C LEU A 10 -1.79 -11.63 17.66
N PRO A 11 -0.60 -11.98 17.14
CA PRO A 11 0.65 -11.70 17.83
C PRO A 11 0.82 -10.20 18.09
N SER A 12 1.48 -9.82 19.19
CA SER A 12 1.66 -8.42 19.62
C SER A 12 2.31 -7.50 18.58
N TRP A 13 3.05 -8.07 17.61
CA TRP A 13 3.72 -7.34 16.54
C TRP A 13 2.83 -7.09 15.30
N VAL A 14 1.60 -7.62 15.27
CA VAL A 14 0.62 -7.36 14.20
C VAL A 14 -0.39 -6.34 14.72
N ALA A 15 -0.45 -5.17 14.09
CA ALA A 15 -1.45 -4.16 14.45
C ALA A 15 -2.86 -4.77 14.30
N PRO A 16 -3.68 -4.79 15.37
CA PRO A 16 -5.01 -5.36 15.30
C PRO A 16 -5.88 -4.55 14.34
N ALA A 17 -6.62 -5.26 13.47
CA ALA A 17 -7.65 -4.60 12.70
C ALA A 17 -8.76 -4.16 13.66
N PRO A 18 -9.24 -2.91 13.61
CA PRO A 18 -10.24 -2.45 14.55
C PRO A 18 -11.55 -3.22 14.34
N ALA A 19 -12.22 -3.58 15.43
CA ALA A 19 -13.44 -4.42 15.41
C ALA A 19 -14.58 -3.84 14.55
N ASN A 20 -14.55 -2.53 14.26
CA ASN A 20 -15.62 -1.78 13.62
C ASN A 20 -15.36 -1.44 12.14
N VAL A 21 -14.54 -2.21 11.42
CA VAL A 21 -14.24 -1.89 10.01
C VAL A 21 -15.53 -1.79 9.18
N GLY A 22 -15.72 -0.67 8.48
CA GLY A 22 -16.92 -0.39 7.67
C GLY A 22 -17.99 0.47 8.36
N SER A 23 -17.83 0.78 9.65
CA SER A 23 -18.65 1.76 10.36
C SER A 23 -18.06 3.17 10.24
N THR A 24 -18.92 4.17 10.02
CA THR A 24 -18.53 5.60 10.02
C THR A 24 -17.87 6.04 11.34
N ARG A 25 -18.05 5.30 12.44
CA ARG A 25 -17.41 5.56 13.75
C ARG A 25 -15.96 5.07 13.86
N ALA A 26 -15.45 4.27 12.93
CA ALA A 26 -14.14 3.60 13.08
C ALA A 26 -12.93 4.47 12.71
N GLY A 27 -13.14 5.70 12.23
CA GLY A 27 -12.06 6.56 11.76
C GLY A 27 -11.37 6.05 10.50
N LYS A 28 -10.26 6.68 10.10
CA LYS A 28 -9.43 6.23 8.98
C LYS A 28 -8.49 5.12 9.47
N LEU A 29 -8.51 3.98 8.79
CA LEU A 29 -7.54 2.90 9.02
C LEU A 29 -6.14 3.33 8.60
N SER A 30 -5.14 3.02 9.43
CA SER A 30 -3.74 3.18 9.05
C SER A 30 -3.34 2.14 7.99
N ALA A 31 -2.24 2.39 7.26
CA ALA A 31 -1.74 1.46 6.26
C ALA A 31 -1.43 0.07 6.85
N ASP A 32 -0.88 0.02 8.06
CA ASP A 32 -0.58 -1.24 8.73
C ASP A 32 -1.84 -1.97 9.20
N GLN A 33 -2.88 -1.24 9.62
CA GLN A 33 -4.19 -1.85 9.93
C GLN A 33 -4.86 -2.42 8.69
N TRP A 34 -4.81 -1.71 7.56
CA TRP A 34 -5.27 -2.24 6.26
C TRP A 34 -4.53 -3.51 5.89
N ARG A 35 -3.20 -3.52 6.07
CA ARG A 35 -2.38 -4.70 5.80
C ARG A 35 -2.82 -5.89 6.65
N SER A 36 -2.96 -5.72 7.96
CA SER A 36 -3.40 -6.79 8.87
C SER A 36 -4.82 -7.28 8.56
N LEU A 37 -5.74 -6.37 8.24
CA LEU A 37 -7.10 -6.71 7.86
C LEU A 37 -7.11 -7.60 6.60
N CYS A 38 -6.46 -7.15 5.53
CA CYS A 38 -6.50 -7.83 4.25
C CYS A 38 -5.70 -9.13 4.24
N THR A 39 -4.51 -9.16 4.86
CA THR A 39 -3.60 -10.31 4.75
C THR A 39 -3.82 -11.38 5.82
N VAL A 40 -4.51 -11.06 6.93
CA VAL A 40 -4.76 -12.01 8.03
C VAL A 40 -6.25 -12.25 8.21
N ASN A 41 -7.00 -11.22 8.60
CA ASN A 41 -8.39 -11.38 9.03
C ASN A 41 -9.31 -11.81 7.87
N LEU A 42 -9.19 -11.15 6.71
CA LEU A 42 -9.95 -11.50 5.52
C LEU A 42 -9.53 -12.86 4.97
N VAL A 43 -8.22 -13.19 4.94
CA VAL A 43 -7.76 -14.51 4.51
C VAL A 43 -8.38 -15.61 5.37
N ILE A 44 -8.29 -15.52 6.70
CA ILE A 44 -8.85 -16.52 7.62
C ILE A 44 -10.38 -16.63 7.41
N THR A 45 -11.07 -15.50 7.32
CA THR A 45 -12.53 -15.47 7.18
C THR A 45 -12.98 -16.06 5.86
N LEU A 46 -12.42 -15.62 4.73
CA LEU A 46 -12.82 -16.04 3.39
C LEU A 46 -12.44 -17.50 3.13
N VAL A 47 -11.27 -17.96 3.61
CA VAL A 47 -10.90 -19.39 3.50
C VAL A 47 -11.87 -20.27 4.29
N ARG A 48 -12.27 -19.86 5.49
CA ARG A 48 -13.26 -20.62 6.27
C ARG A 48 -14.64 -20.67 5.61
N LEU A 49 -15.08 -19.55 5.03
CA LEU A 49 -16.40 -19.47 4.40
C LEU A 49 -16.46 -20.16 3.03
N TRP A 50 -15.39 -20.03 2.23
CA TRP A 50 -15.43 -20.38 0.81
C TRP A 50 -14.41 -21.44 0.39
N GLY A 51 -13.47 -21.82 1.26
CA GLY A 51 -12.42 -22.81 0.94
C GLY A 51 -12.92 -24.23 0.73
N GLY A 52 -14.05 -24.60 1.34
CA GLY A 52 -14.69 -25.91 1.16
C GLY A 52 -15.68 -25.97 -0.01
N LYS A 53 -15.89 -24.87 -0.73
CA LYS A 53 -16.84 -24.83 -1.84
C LYS A 53 -16.28 -25.54 -3.09
N PRO A 54 -17.14 -26.11 -3.95
CA PRO A 54 -16.71 -26.69 -5.21
C PRO A 54 -15.93 -25.70 -6.09
N ARG A 55 -15.01 -26.20 -6.92
CA ARG A 55 -14.16 -25.36 -7.77
C ARG A 55 -14.93 -24.54 -8.82
N ASN A 56 -16.17 -24.92 -9.14
CA ASN A 56 -17.04 -24.18 -10.06
C ASN A 56 -17.91 -23.12 -9.36
N ASP A 57 -17.87 -23.02 -8.01
CA ASP A 57 -18.62 -22.02 -7.27
C ASP A 57 -17.95 -20.66 -7.39
N ARG A 58 -18.74 -19.62 -7.69
CA ARG A 58 -18.27 -18.24 -7.82
C ARG A 58 -17.52 -17.75 -6.57
N HIS A 59 -17.93 -18.16 -5.37
CA HIS A 59 -17.27 -17.77 -4.13
C HIS A 59 -15.89 -18.41 -3.99
N TYR A 60 -15.70 -19.64 -4.51
CA TYR A 60 -14.37 -20.25 -4.57
C TYR A 60 -13.46 -19.44 -5.50
N TRP A 61 -13.97 -19.00 -6.65
CA TRP A 61 -13.23 -18.13 -7.57
C TRP A 61 -12.90 -16.77 -6.95
N LEU A 62 -13.84 -16.14 -6.23
CA LEU A 62 -13.59 -14.92 -5.47
C LEU A 62 -12.48 -15.11 -4.43
N LEU A 63 -12.48 -16.24 -3.71
CA LEU A 63 -11.42 -16.58 -2.78
C LEU A 63 -10.06 -16.73 -3.49
N GLN A 64 -9.99 -17.49 -4.60
CA GLN A 64 -8.74 -17.67 -5.35
C GLN A 64 -8.19 -16.33 -5.85
N ASN A 65 -9.06 -15.50 -6.43
CA ASN A 65 -8.68 -14.17 -6.90
C ASN A 65 -8.15 -13.29 -5.77
N PHE A 66 -8.77 -13.36 -4.58
CA PHE A 66 -8.30 -12.65 -3.40
C PHE A 66 -6.94 -13.19 -2.89
N MET A 67 -6.72 -14.51 -2.97
CA MET A 67 -5.44 -15.12 -2.59
C MET A 67 -4.30 -14.71 -3.52
N ASP A 68 -4.55 -14.54 -4.81
CA ASP A 68 -3.57 -13.98 -5.76
C ASP A 68 -3.18 -12.55 -5.36
N LEU A 69 -4.16 -11.69 -5.06
CA LEU A 69 -3.90 -10.32 -4.57
C LEU A 69 -3.06 -10.31 -3.28
N VAL A 70 -3.42 -11.14 -2.29
CA VAL A 70 -2.69 -11.25 -1.02
C VAL A 70 -1.27 -11.75 -1.25
N THR A 71 -1.07 -12.70 -2.16
CA THR A 71 0.24 -13.26 -2.47
C THR A 71 1.14 -12.22 -3.13
N ALA A 72 0.61 -11.47 -4.11
CA ALA A 72 1.33 -10.35 -4.71
C ALA A 72 1.71 -9.31 -3.64
N ALA A 73 0.76 -8.87 -2.80
CA ALA A 73 1.05 -7.91 -1.73
C ALA A 73 2.13 -8.42 -0.75
N LYS A 74 2.13 -9.71 -0.42
CA LYS A 74 3.14 -10.32 0.47
C LYS A 74 4.51 -10.33 -0.18
N LEU A 75 4.62 -10.72 -1.46
CA LEU A 75 5.89 -10.74 -2.19
C LEU A 75 6.48 -9.32 -2.35
N GLY A 76 5.66 -8.35 -2.74
CA GLY A 76 6.10 -6.96 -2.94
C GLY A 76 6.50 -6.22 -1.65
N THR A 77 6.10 -6.74 -0.48
CA THR A 77 6.42 -6.15 0.83
C THR A 77 7.49 -6.93 1.60
N MET A 78 8.12 -7.95 0.99
CA MET A 78 9.21 -8.69 1.63
C MET A 78 10.44 -7.79 1.86
N ARG A 79 11.15 -8.07 2.97
CA ARG A 79 12.38 -7.33 3.35
C ARG A 79 13.61 -7.71 2.54
N SER A 80 13.55 -8.79 1.77
CA SER A 80 14.57 -9.15 0.80
C SER A 80 13.91 -9.34 -0.57
N MET A 81 14.62 -8.97 -1.63
CA MET A 81 14.10 -9.02 -2.99
C MET A 81 15.02 -9.88 -3.86
N THR A 82 14.42 -10.73 -4.68
CA THR A 82 15.11 -11.62 -5.63
C THR A 82 14.30 -11.62 -6.91
N GLN A 83 14.92 -11.98 -8.04
CA GLN A 83 14.21 -12.02 -9.32
C GLN A 83 12.98 -12.94 -9.26
N ALA A 84 13.12 -14.14 -8.69
CA ALA A 84 12.01 -15.08 -8.52
C ALA A 84 10.81 -14.50 -7.73
N ARG A 85 11.06 -13.62 -6.76
CA ARG A 85 9.97 -12.94 -6.02
C ARG A 85 9.30 -11.85 -6.84
N ILE A 86 10.06 -11.15 -7.67
CA ILE A 86 9.52 -10.15 -8.59
C ILE A 86 8.66 -10.85 -9.64
N ASP A 87 9.14 -11.96 -10.20
CA ASP A 87 8.40 -12.76 -11.17
C ASP A 87 7.10 -13.31 -10.56
N GLY A 88 7.18 -13.84 -9.34
CA GLY A 88 6.01 -14.28 -8.58
C GLY A 88 5.03 -13.13 -8.30
N PHE A 89 5.52 -11.95 -7.94
CA PHE A 89 4.69 -10.76 -7.75
C PHE A 89 3.91 -10.41 -9.02
N VAL A 90 4.59 -10.34 -10.16
CA VAL A 90 3.97 -10.01 -11.46
C VAL A 90 2.95 -11.08 -11.85
N LEU A 91 3.30 -12.36 -11.71
CA LEU A 91 2.41 -13.48 -12.01
C LEU A 91 1.09 -13.40 -11.22
N HIS A 92 1.18 -13.24 -9.90
CA HIS A 92 -0.02 -13.20 -9.06
C HIS A 92 -0.84 -11.92 -9.28
N LEU A 93 -0.18 -10.78 -9.51
CA LEU A 93 -0.87 -9.52 -9.79
C LEU A 93 -1.63 -9.58 -11.13
N HIS A 94 -1.03 -10.20 -12.14
CA HIS A 94 -1.66 -10.39 -13.45
C HIS A 94 -2.89 -11.29 -13.35
N ARG A 95 -2.75 -12.48 -12.73
CA ARG A 95 -3.87 -13.41 -12.51
C ARG A 95 -5.00 -12.76 -11.72
N TYR A 96 -4.67 -11.95 -10.72
CA TYR A 96 -5.66 -11.21 -9.95
C TYR A 96 -6.49 -10.27 -10.85
N LEU A 97 -5.85 -9.50 -11.72
CA LEU A 97 -6.55 -8.53 -12.56
C LEU A 97 -7.33 -9.19 -13.70
N GLU A 98 -6.80 -10.24 -14.32
CA GLU A 98 -7.53 -11.03 -15.31
C GLU A 98 -8.81 -11.63 -14.71
N ASN A 99 -8.67 -12.38 -13.61
CA ASN A 99 -9.81 -13.00 -12.94
C ASN A 99 -10.80 -11.97 -12.37
N MET A 100 -10.32 -10.79 -11.95
CA MET A 100 -11.19 -9.70 -11.52
C MET A 100 -12.11 -9.24 -12.65
N LEU A 101 -11.59 -9.07 -13.87
CA LEU A 101 -12.38 -8.64 -15.03
C LEU A 101 -13.46 -9.68 -15.39
N GLU A 102 -13.15 -10.97 -15.24
CA GLU A 102 -14.15 -12.04 -15.43
C GLU A 102 -15.21 -12.06 -14.31
N LEU A 103 -14.79 -11.91 -13.05
CA LEU A 103 -15.68 -11.92 -11.88
C LEU A 103 -16.60 -10.69 -11.80
N PHE A 104 -16.17 -9.57 -12.38
CA PHE A 104 -16.84 -8.28 -12.36
C PHE A 104 -16.84 -7.61 -13.75
N PRO A 105 -17.68 -8.07 -14.70
CA PRO A 105 -17.66 -7.63 -16.10
C PRO A 105 -17.89 -6.13 -16.33
N HIS A 106 -18.47 -5.42 -15.35
CA HIS A 106 -18.76 -3.99 -15.43
C HIS A 106 -17.67 -3.10 -14.85
N ILE A 107 -16.59 -3.69 -14.33
CA ILE A 107 -15.50 -2.96 -13.68
C ILE A 107 -14.29 -2.97 -14.60
N GLY A 108 -13.80 -1.77 -14.94
CA GLY A 108 -12.53 -1.61 -15.65
C GLY A 108 -11.34 -1.58 -14.69
N VAL A 109 -10.13 -1.73 -15.25
CA VAL A 109 -8.89 -1.55 -14.50
C VAL A 109 -8.74 -0.08 -14.10
N THR A 110 -8.58 0.17 -12.81
CA THR A 110 -8.36 1.52 -12.28
C THR A 110 -6.91 1.97 -12.49
N PRO A 111 -6.62 3.28 -12.51
CA PRO A 111 -5.25 3.78 -12.59
C PRO A 111 -4.33 3.22 -11.50
N ASN A 112 -4.83 3.04 -10.28
CA ASN A 112 -4.05 2.47 -9.18
C ASN A 112 -3.69 1.00 -9.42
N GLN A 113 -4.61 0.22 -9.99
CA GLN A 113 -4.34 -1.16 -10.39
C GLN A 113 -3.32 -1.23 -11.51
N HIS A 114 -3.39 -0.33 -12.50
CA HIS A 114 -2.36 -0.22 -13.53
C HIS A 114 -0.99 0.14 -12.93
N LEU A 115 -0.95 1.17 -12.07
CA LEU A 115 0.28 1.63 -11.41
C LEU A 115 0.93 0.54 -10.55
N SER A 116 0.14 -0.41 -10.03
CA SER A 116 0.67 -1.52 -9.25
C SER A 116 1.63 -2.42 -10.05
N PHE A 117 1.52 -2.51 -11.38
CA PHE A 117 2.49 -3.23 -12.22
C PHE A 117 3.87 -2.55 -12.25
N HIS A 118 3.92 -1.22 -12.19
CA HIS A 118 5.18 -0.49 -12.15
C HIS A 118 5.96 -0.73 -10.86
N VAL A 119 5.31 -1.24 -9.81
CA VAL A 119 6.00 -1.65 -8.57
C VAL A 119 7.04 -2.72 -8.87
N ALA A 120 6.81 -3.64 -9.81
CA ALA A 120 7.81 -4.65 -10.18
C ALA A 120 9.12 -4.03 -10.69
N LEU A 121 9.02 -2.99 -11.52
CA LEU A 121 10.19 -2.23 -11.99
C LEU A 121 10.93 -1.55 -10.84
N LEU A 122 10.19 -0.97 -9.88
CA LEU A 122 10.77 -0.34 -8.69
C LEU A 122 11.46 -1.37 -7.79
N LEU A 123 10.86 -2.56 -7.59
CA LEU A 123 11.46 -3.64 -6.81
C LEU A 123 12.74 -4.17 -7.46
N HIS A 124 12.78 -4.23 -8.79
CA HIS A 124 13.98 -4.63 -9.53
C HIS A 124 15.11 -3.59 -9.41
N ARG A 125 14.79 -2.30 -9.52
CA ARG A 125 15.79 -1.22 -9.52
C ARG A 125 16.28 -0.82 -8.13
N PHE A 126 15.37 -0.74 -7.16
CA PHE A 126 15.64 -0.19 -5.83
C PHE A 126 15.61 -1.26 -4.73
N GLY A 127 15.31 -2.51 -5.07
CA GLY A 127 15.20 -3.60 -4.12
C GLY A 127 13.95 -3.50 -3.25
N PRO A 128 13.99 -4.05 -2.01
CA PRO A 128 12.83 -4.14 -1.12
C PRO A 128 12.10 -2.82 -0.90
N SER A 129 10.76 -2.84 -0.98
CA SER A 129 9.90 -1.64 -0.83
C SER A 129 10.08 -0.89 0.48
N HIS A 130 10.55 -1.57 1.53
CA HIS A 130 10.86 -0.93 2.81
C HIS A 130 11.94 0.15 2.70
N ALA A 131 12.87 0.06 1.74
CA ALA A 131 13.95 1.02 1.59
C ALA A 131 13.48 2.38 1.04
N TRP A 132 12.38 2.40 0.28
CA TRP A 132 11.95 3.57 -0.49
C TRP A 132 10.46 3.94 -0.31
N ARG A 133 9.69 3.21 0.51
CA ARG A 133 8.31 3.58 0.84
C ARG A 133 8.22 4.93 1.55
N CYS A 134 7.04 5.56 1.48
CA CYS A 134 6.76 6.93 1.97
C CYS A 134 7.22 7.29 3.39
N TRP A 135 7.52 6.33 4.27
CA TRP A 135 7.89 6.61 5.66
C TRP A 135 9.10 7.54 5.80
N SER A 136 10.12 7.36 4.96
CA SER A 136 11.29 8.25 4.95
C SER A 136 10.89 9.68 4.58
N PHE A 137 10.01 9.85 3.59
CA PHE A 137 9.52 11.15 3.14
C PHE A 137 8.56 11.80 4.14
N GLU A 138 7.67 11.03 4.76
CA GLU A 138 6.77 11.50 5.83
C GLU A 138 7.57 12.01 7.04
N ARG A 139 8.64 11.31 7.42
CA ARG A 139 9.56 11.77 8.45
C ARG A 139 10.21 13.10 8.09
N TRP A 140 10.69 13.24 6.84
CA TRP A 140 11.25 14.51 6.36
C TRP A 140 10.21 15.63 6.33
N ASN A 141 8.97 15.37 5.89
CA ASN A 141 7.89 16.34 5.92
C ASN A 141 7.60 16.81 7.35
N HIS A 142 7.58 15.91 8.32
CA HIS A 142 7.41 16.27 9.72
C HIS A 142 8.57 17.14 10.24
N VAL A 143 9.82 16.82 9.87
CA VAL A 143 10.97 17.69 10.20
C VAL A 143 10.83 19.07 9.56
N LEU A 144 10.45 19.14 8.29
CA LEU A 144 10.24 20.39 7.56
C LEU A 144 9.11 21.24 8.16
N GLN A 145 8.02 20.62 8.59
CA GLN A 145 6.92 21.30 9.29
C GLN A 145 7.35 21.93 10.62
N ASN A 146 8.38 21.37 11.28
CA ASN A 146 8.91 21.89 12.53
C ASN A 146 10.01 22.95 12.35
N ILE A 147 10.49 23.19 11.13
CA ILE A 147 11.40 24.29 10.85
C ILE A 147 10.58 25.56 10.74
N ASN A 148 10.89 26.54 11.60
CA ASN A 148 10.20 27.82 11.61
C ASN A 148 10.58 28.61 10.34
N THR A 149 9.72 28.56 9.33
CA THR A 149 9.89 29.34 8.11
C THR A 149 9.08 30.62 8.24
N ASN A 150 9.65 31.75 7.81
CA ASN A 150 8.94 33.03 7.78
C ASN A 150 7.87 33.09 6.67
N MET A 151 7.61 31.98 5.96
CA MET A 151 6.68 31.81 4.84
C MET A 151 6.81 32.89 3.75
N LYS A 152 7.96 33.58 3.67
CA LYS A 152 8.22 34.59 2.66
C LYS A 152 8.98 33.96 1.51
N PHE A 153 8.28 33.71 0.40
CA PHE A 153 8.94 33.44 -0.86
C PHE A 153 9.71 34.69 -1.31
N GLY A 154 10.99 34.53 -1.60
CA GLY A 154 11.80 35.47 -2.38
C GLY A 154 11.63 36.95 -2.04
N LYS A 155 12.11 37.40 -0.88
CA LYS A 155 12.61 38.78 -0.80
C LYS A 155 14.05 38.77 -1.28
N MET A 156 14.23 39.01 -2.59
CA MET A 156 15.54 39.42 -3.11
C MET A 156 15.93 40.67 -2.33
N LEU A 157 16.99 40.57 -1.52
CA LEU A 157 17.61 41.76 -0.93
C LEU A 157 18.00 42.65 -2.12
N PRO A 158 17.55 43.91 -2.19
CA PRO A 158 18.04 44.81 -3.21
C PRO A 158 19.55 44.88 -3.05
N PHE A 159 20.29 44.52 -4.11
CA PHE A 159 21.72 44.78 -4.18
C PHE A 159 21.94 46.26 -3.83
N PRO A 160 22.84 46.59 -2.89
CA PRO A 160 23.10 47.98 -2.56
C PRO A 160 23.71 48.65 -3.80
N HIS A 161 22.88 49.37 -4.55
CA HIS A 161 23.32 50.23 -5.62
C HIS A 161 23.93 51.48 -4.98
N LYS A 162 25.25 51.41 -4.74
CA LYS A 162 26.25 52.50 -4.80
C LYS A 162 27.54 52.04 -4.12
N ILE A 163 28.48 51.54 -4.93
CA ILE A 163 29.90 51.60 -4.56
C ILE A 163 30.35 53.00 -4.97
N HIS A 164 30.46 53.91 -4.00
CA HIS A 164 31.15 55.18 -4.23
C HIS A 164 32.64 54.90 -4.10
N LEU A 165 33.34 54.73 -5.22
CA LEU A 165 34.79 54.70 -5.27
C LEU A 165 35.30 56.14 -5.20
N PRO A 166 36.15 56.52 -4.23
CA PRO A 166 36.86 57.80 -4.29
C PRO A 166 37.88 57.74 -5.43
N MET A 167 37.79 58.68 -6.37
CA MET A 167 38.88 58.97 -7.31
C MET A 167 40.04 59.59 -6.53
N GLN A 168 41.24 59.01 -6.73
CA GLN A 168 42.51 59.71 -6.52
C GLN A 168 42.82 60.55 -7.76
#